data_AF-A0A853GDD0-F1
#
_entry.id   AF-A0A853GDD0-F1
#
_cell.length_a   1.000
_cell.length_b   1.000
_cell.length_c   1.000
_cell.angle_alpha   90.00
_cell.angle_beta   90.00
_cell.angle_gamma   90.00
#
_symmetry.space_group_name_H-M   'P 1'
#
loop_
_entity.id
_entity.type
_entity.pdbx_description
1 polymer ?
#
loop_
_entity_poly.entity_id
_entity_poly.type
_entity_poly.pdbx_seq_one_letter_code
_entity_poly.pdbx_strand_id
1 'polypeptide(L)' 'MRHSHYHRDVKHLDTIDVYRVLQMFDVTDPCAQHAIKKLLCAGQRGVKTEEQDIREAHDTLARRLQMFAEDDAALEGAE' A
#
# COMPACT_ATOMS: atom_id res chain seq x y z
N MET A 1 -25.54 4.11 0.97
CA MET A 1 -25.06 3.19 -0.07
C MET A 1 -24.11 2.18 0.57
N ARG A 2 -24.25 0.87 0.28
CA ARG A 2 -23.21 -0.10 0.65
C ARG A 2 -21.90 0.36 0.00
N HIS A 3 -20.77 0.26 0.70
CA HIS A 3 -19.42 0.61 0.21
C HIS A 3 -19.07 2.10 0.07
N SER A 4 -19.74 3.01 0.79
CA SER A 4 -19.39 4.45 0.73
C SER A 4 -17.93 4.76 1.10
N HIS A 5 -17.29 3.93 1.92
CA HIS A 5 -15.92 4.13 2.39
C HIS A 5 -14.85 3.95 1.29
N TYR A 6 -15.16 3.27 0.19
CA TYR A 6 -14.27 3.10 -0.96
C TYR A 6 -14.40 4.21 -2.02
N HIS A 7 -15.31 5.17 -1.81
CA HIS A 7 -15.53 6.24 -2.78
C HIS A 7 -14.86 7.54 -2.31
N ARG A 8 -14.30 8.29 -3.26
CA ARG A 8 -13.67 9.60 -3.05
C ARG A 8 -14.10 10.53 -4.17
N ASP A 9 -14.45 11.77 -3.83
CA ASP A 9 -14.84 12.76 -4.84
C ASP A 9 -13.61 13.23 -5.61
N VAL A 10 -13.65 13.03 -6.92
CA VAL A 10 -12.58 13.37 -7.87
C VAL A 10 -13.09 14.22 -9.02
N LYS A 11 -14.30 14.80 -8.92
CA LYS A 11 -14.91 15.60 -10.00
C LYS A 11 -14.07 16.79 -10.46
N HIS A 12 -13.11 17.22 -9.65
CA HIS A 12 -12.20 18.33 -9.93
C HIS A 12 -10.93 17.91 -10.69
N LEU A 13 -10.77 16.62 -11.02
CA LEU A 13 -9.57 16.07 -11.65
C LEU A 13 -9.93 15.41 -12.98
N ASP A 14 -9.15 15.69 -14.03
CA ASP A 14 -9.23 14.98 -15.32
C ASP A 14 -8.55 13.60 -15.26
N THR A 15 -7.52 13.47 -14.43
CA THR A 15 -6.76 12.24 -14.23
C THR A 15 -6.40 12.04 -12.76
N ILE A 16 -6.15 10.79 -12.37
CA ILE A 16 -5.69 10.42 -11.04
C ILE A 16 -4.47 9.51 -11.16
N ASP A 17 -3.45 9.77 -10.35
CA ASP A 17 -2.29 8.91 -10.20
C ASP A 17 -2.36 8.10 -8.89
N VAL A 18 -1.45 7.14 -8.75
CA VAL A 18 -1.41 6.26 -7.58
C VAL A 18 -1.14 7.02 -6.28
N TYR A 19 -0.40 8.14 -6.33
CA TYR A 19 -0.07 8.91 -5.13
C TYR A 19 -1.31 9.67 -4.62
N ARG A 20 -2.15 10.18 -5.52
CA ARG A 20 -3.45 10.75 -5.15
C ARG A 20 -4.39 9.71 -4.54
N VAL A 21 -4.41 8.48 -5.07
CA VAL A 21 -5.16 7.38 -4.44
C VAL A 21 -4.66 7.14 -3.00
N LEU A 22 -3.35 6.99 -2.81
CA LEU A 22 -2.75 6.79 -1.49
C LEU A 22 -3.13 7.91 -0.51
N GLN A 23 -3.06 9.17 -0.94
CA GLN A 23 -3.46 10.33 -0.14
C GLN A 23 -4.95 10.32 0.21
N MET A 24 -5.83 10.05 -0.76
CA MET A 24 -7.27 10.07 -0.53
C MET A 24 -7.72 8.97 0.45
N PHE A 25 -7.00 7.86 0.50
CA PHE A 25 -7.25 6.76 1.45
C PHE A 25 -6.42 6.85 2.74
N ASP A 26 -5.69 7.95 2.93
CA ASP A 26 -4.84 8.18 4.10
C ASP A 26 -3.84 7.03 4.36
N VAL A 27 -3.26 6.51 3.28
CA VAL A 27 -2.22 5.46 3.37
C VAL A 27 -0.90 6.15 3.68
N THR A 28 -0.49 6.13 4.95
CA THR A 28 0.70 6.80 5.46
C THR A 28 1.91 5.88 5.60
N ASP A 29 1.69 4.58 5.77
CA ASP A 29 2.76 3.60 5.96
C ASP A 29 3.58 3.39 4.68
N PRO A 30 4.92 3.53 4.72
CA PRO A 30 5.76 3.45 3.53
C PRO A 30 5.76 2.06 2.87
N CYS A 31 5.63 0.98 3.66
CA CYS A 31 5.54 -0.38 3.14
C CYS A 31 4.22 -0.58 2.40
N ALA A 32 3.10 -0.12 2.97
CA ALA A 32 1.79 -0.15 2.34
C ALA A 32 1.75 0.68 1.05
N GLN A 33 2.32 1.88 1.06
CA GLN A 33 2.44 2.73 -0.14
C GLN A 33 3.23 2.03 -1.25
N HIS A 34 4.36 1.41 -0.92
CA HIS A 34 5.18 0.70 -1.89
C HIS A 34 4.46 -0.52 -2.47
N ALA A 35 3.84 -1.33 -1.61
CA ALA A 35 3.08 -2.51 -2.03
C ALA A 35 1.88 -2.15 -2.91
N ILE A 36 1.08 -1.15 -2.53
CA ILE A 36 -0.10 -0.71 -3.33
C ILE A 36 0.33 -0.20 -4.70
N LYS A 37 1.41 0.60 -4.78
CA LYS A 37 1.95 1.07 -6.06
C LYS A 37 2.35 -0.09 -6.98
N LYS A 38 2.90 -1.16 -6.41
CA LYS A 38 3.28 -2.36 -7.15
C LYS A 38 2.05 -3.13 -7.64
N LEU A 39 1.08 -3.34 -6.76
CA LEU A 39 -0.13 -4.11 -7.07
C LEU A 39 -1.02 -3.41 -8.11
N LEU A 40 -1.13 -2.08 -8.09
CA LEU A 40 -1.97 -1.35 -9.04
C LEU A 40 -1.41 -1.31 -10.47
N CYS A 41 -0.11 -1.54 -10.65
CA CYS A 41 0.58 -1.45 -11.95
C CYS A 41 1.41 -2.69 -12.28
N ALA A 42 1.10 -3.84 -11.66
CA ALA A 42 1.89 -5.06 -11.77
C ALA A 42 1.97 -5.54 -13.23
N GLY A 43 3.19 -5.78 -13.74
CA GLY A 43 3.40 -6.24 -15.11
C GLY A 43 3.10 -5.22 -16.22
N GLN A 44 2.55 -4.04 -15.89
CA GLN A 44 2.13 -3.04 -16.89
C GLN A 44 3.26 -2.11 -17.34
N ARG A 45 4.41 -2.14 -16.64
CA ARG A 45 5.52 -1.19 -16.86
C ARG A 45 6.57 -1.66 -17.84
N GLY A 46 6.43 -2.87 -18.41
CA GLY A 46 7.33 -3.42 -19.44
C GLY A 46 8.74 -3.82 -18.97
N VAL A 47 9.05 -3.68 -17.67
CA VAL A 47 10.36 -4.01 -17.11
C VAL A 47 10.33 -5.32 -16.31
N LYS A 48 9.26 -5.56 -15.56
CA LYS A 48 9.10 -6.71 -14.66
C LYS A 48 7.83 -7.47 -15.01
N THR A 49 7.82 -8.77 -14.72
CA THR A 49 6.60 -9.58 -14.80
C THR A 49 5.65 -9.22 -13.66
N GLU A 50 4.37 -9.50 -13.85
CA GLU A 50 3.37 -9.38 -12.78
C GLU A 50 3.78 -10.17 -11.53
N GLU A 51 4.29 -11.40 -11.71
CA GLU A 51 4.78 -12.24 -10.62
C GLU A 51 5.92 -11.57 -9.83
N GLN A 52 6.88 -10.94 -10.52
CA GLN A 52 7.96 -10.21 -9.86
C GLN A 52 7.43 -9.03 -9.03
N ASP A 53 6.50 -8.25 -9.57
CA ASP A 53 5.90 -7.13 -8.84
C ASP A 53 5.07 -7.61 -7.62
N ILE A 54 4.37 -8.75 -7.74
CA ILE A 54 3.64 -9.37 -6.62
C ILE A 54 4.60 -9.86 -5.53
N ARG A 55 5.69 -10.54 -5.89
CA ARG A 55 6.71 -10.99 -4.92
C ARG A 55 7.34 -9.81 -4.18
N GLU A 56 7.68 -8.73 -4.88
CA GLU A 56 8.22 -7.51 -4.26
C GLU A 56 7.21 -6.85 -3.30
N ALA A 57 5.93 -6.81 -3.66
CA ALA A 57 4.88 -6.32 -2.77
C ALA A 57 4.73 -7.22 -1.53
N HIS A 58 4.77 -8.54 -1.70
CA HIS A 58 4.74 -9.52 -0.61
C HIS A 58 5.90 -9.32 0.36
N ASP A 59 7.13 -9.24 -0.12
CA ASP A 59 8.32 -9.09 0.73
C ASP A 59 8.29 -7.78 1.52
N THR A 60 7.79 -6.71 0.90
CA THR A 60 7.57 -5.42 1.56
C THR A 60 6.55 -5.52 2.70
N LEU A 61 5.45 -6.24 2.50
CA LEU A 61 4.43 -6.45 3.52
C LEU A 61 4.91 -7.40 4.63
N ALA A 62 5.73 -8.40 4.30
CA ALA A 62 6.36 -9.26 5.30
C ALA A 62 7.27 -8.45 6.23
N ARG A 63 8.06 -7.49 5.70
CA ARG A 63 8.84 -6.57 6.53
C ARG A 63 7.96 -5.75 7.47
N ARG A 64 6.81 -5.26 6.99
CA ARG A 64 5.86 -4.50 7.82
C ARG A 64 5.31 -5.33 8.99
N LEU A 65 4.98 -6.60 8.74
CA LEU A 65 4.53 -7.50 9.82
C LEU A 65 5.64 -7.75 10.85
N GLN A 66 6.90 -7.83 10.43
CA GLN A 66 8.04 -7.90 11.35
C GLN A 66 8.16 -6.64 12.21
N MET A 67 7.92 -5.45 11.65
CA MET A 67 7.92 -4.19 12.42
C MET A 67 6.84 -4.20 13.51
N PHE A 68 5.64 -4.69 13.21
CA PHE A 68 4.59 -4.83 14.22
C PHE A 68 5.03 -5.77 15.36
N ALA A 69 5.66 -6.89 15.03
CA ALA A 69 6.18 -7.79 16.06
C ALA A 69 7.33 -7.18 16.89
N GLU A 70 8.19 -6.35 16.28
CA GLU A 70 9.23 -5.58 16.97
C GLU A 70 8.61 -4.59 17.98
N ASP A 71 7.60 -3.84 17.54
CA ASP A 71 6.90 -2.84 18.36
C ASP A 71 6.11 -3.50 19.51
N ASP A 72 5.41 -4.61 19.25
CA ASP A 72 4.65 -5.36 20.26
C ASP A 72 5.58 -5.92 21.35
N ALA A 73 6.71 -6.52 20.96
CA ALA A 73 7.69 -7.05 21.90
C ALA A 73 8.36 -5.94 22.74
N ALA A 74 8.56 -4.75 22.17
CA ALA A 74 9.09 -3.61 22.90
C ALA A 74 8.11 -3.09 23.97
N LEU A 75 6.80 -3.19 23.72
CA LEU A 75 5.75 -2.83 24.69
C LEU A 75 5.68 -3.85 25.83
N GLU A 76 5.73 -5.16 25.53
CA GLU A 76 5.71 -6.21 26.57
C GLU A 76 6.93 -6.16 27.50
N GLY A 77 8.09 -5.75 27.00
CA GLY A 77 9.31 -5.61 27.82
C GLY A 77 9.38 -4.32 28.66
N ALA A 78 8.44 -3.39 28.47
CA ALA A 78 8.37 -2.12 29.19
C ALA A 78 7.39 -2.15 30.38
N GLU A 79 6.59 -3.21 30.51
CA GLU A 79 5.68 -3.49 31.63
C GLU A 79 6.35 -4.36 32.72
#